data_AF-A0A2E7JI16-F1
#
_entry.id   AF-A0A2E7JI16-F1
#
_cell.length_a   1.000
_cell.length_b   1.000
_cell.length_c   1.000
_cell.angle_alpha   90.00
_cell.angle_beta   90.00
_cell.angle_gamma   90.00
#
_symmetry.space_group_name_H-M   'P 1'
#
loop_
_entity.id
_entity.type
_entity.pdbx_description
1 polymer ?
#
loop_
_entity_poly.entity_id
_entity_poly.type
_entity_poly.pdbx_seq_one_letter_code
_entity_poly.pdbx_strand_id
1 'polypeptide(L)'
;METATVEVSDVNLGLYDGEVSHERINAAVARGRKTVLFGEQTRLPYFPDDDRLPKLPANDPLVLLFWKVLHKIPENLRLALIDAPLSLTLVRDDTLLHFEDFRCHQALHIGCRRRTIYLPEILLHAAEDRGYDYWAIAEGVIYAGWMLMDYLLLVDVLAEYAEQVRRLPGYRLGEALQARLVGDHNAHRREHVDAGRSEVAEFLGGYRTRLLAVTPEEAVATDVSGLARAIFDSAMEQRWAHDKMERIAQVFNFPRLFLFDRDIIHGTARELAEARGLEIEPRTFADAMHDYRDAQRFEPHPLMTTLGKSVIPKPRAIFLQTVVGLGVAGLRGFFEAYARDEEGVRDLVHPLWMYLCSLSSDPAGIFSRAGRLRAVGREALEEGIDRHLAGVLIRLDGADNYLQLVGEVAAMGEAARGELEDLIAVQRLVEDDEWEAFKGRKQTIVARACQALEDLSDGGQAIARINLHEDEKIQALIADRPHRLTSDPSGVMMYVRTYANALARFGPGDPDSDFLLASILVRLDLCDDYEELLERVFEIGTPAFTALHNVFEQIPERDIKRREILKQARILWSRLLARARAQARARR
;
A
#
# COMPACT_ATOMS: atom_id res chain seq x y z
N MET A 1 -7.09 -23.95 -40.34
CA MET A 1 -6.30 -23.81 -39.10
C MET A 1 -5.63 -22.46 -39.17
N GLU A 2 -6.25 -21.47 -38.57
CA GLU A 2 -5.61 -20.17 -38.35
C GLU A 2 -4.42 -20.42 -37.41
N THR A 3 -3.23 -20.13 -37.90
CA THR A 3 -2.06 -19.94 -37.07
C THR A 3 -2.35 -18.75 -36.16
N ALA A 4 -2.68 -19.03 -34.90
CA ALA A 4 -2.62 -18.03 -33.85
C ALA A 4 -1.16 -17.54 -33.80
N THR A 5 -0.90 -16.38 -34.40
CA THR A 5 0.29 -15.59 -34.09
C THR A 5 0.16 -15.24 -32.62
N VAL A 6 0.82 -16.01 -31.77
CA VAL A 6 1.10 -15.62 -30.40
C VAL A 6 1.85 -14.30 -30.53
N GLU A 7 1.20 -13.18 -30.24
CA GLU A 7 1.87 -11.91 -29.99
C GLU A 7 2.80 -12.19 -28.81
N VAL A 8 4.07 -12.46 -29.10
CA VAL A 8 5.12 -12.52 -28.08
C VAL A 8 5.29 -11.09 -27.61
N SER A 9 4.50 -10.67 -26.61
CA SER A 9 4.71 -9.38 -25.97
C SER A 9 6.13 -9.37 -25.45
N ASP A 10 6.93 -8.42 -25.90
CA ASP A 10 8.31 -8.33 -25.51
C ASP A 10 8.42 -8.18 -23.97
N VAL A 11 9.12 -9.10 -23.31
CA VAL A 11 9.31 -9.07 -21.86
C VAL A 11 10.23 -7.92 -21.46
N ASN A 12 9.81 -7.11 -20.49
CA ASN A 12 10.66 -6.09 -19.88
C ASN A 12 11.69 -6.73 -18.95
N LEU A 13 12.97 -6.53 -19.22
CA LEU A 13 14.08 -7.07 -18.43
C LEU A 13 14.86 -5.94 -17.78
N GLY A 14 15.25 -6.15 -16.52
CA GLY A 14 16.04 -5.22 -15.73
C GLY A 14 15.50 -5.09 -14.31
N LEU A 15 15.80 -3.97 -13.64
CA LEU A 15 15.32 -3.65 -12.30
C LEU A 15 14.28 -2.53 -12.41
N TYR A 16 13.04 -2.86 -12.05
CA TYR A 16 11.90 -1.95 -12.11
C TYR A 16 10.93 -2.25 -10.98
N ASP A 17 10.10 -1.24 -10.67
CA ASP A 17 8.95 -1.35 -9.80
C ASP A 17 7.68 -0.86 -10.50
N GLY A 18 6.55 -1.42 -10.11
CA GLY A 18 5.25 -1.17 -10.73
C GLY A 18 5.10 -1.68 -12.18
N GLU A 19 4.05 -1.23 -12.86
CA GLU A 19 3.69 -1.70 -14.21
C GLU A 19 4.43 -0.93 -15.31
N VAL A 20 5.70 -1.28 -15.55
CA VAL A 20 6.49 -0.71 -16.64
C VAL A 20 6.49 -1.64 -17.85
N SER A 21 5.82 -1.23 -18.93
CA SER A 21 5.81 -2.00 -20.18
C SER A 21 7.13 -1.88 -20.95
N HIS A 22 7.48 -2.93 -21.70
CA HIS A 22 8.70 -2.94 -22.52
C HIS A 22 8.71 -1.84 -23.60
N GLU A 23 7.54 -1.47 -24.14
CA GLU A 23 7.42 -0.37 -25.10
C GLU A 23 7.73 0.98 -24.46
N ARG A 24 7.21 1.24 -23.26
CA ARG A 24 7.42 2.48 -22.52
C ARG A 24 8.91 2.69 -22.22
N ILE A 25 9.59 1.67 -21.72
CA ILE A 25 11.02 1.77 -21.41
C ILE A 25 11.86 1.95 -22.67
N ASN A 26 11.56 1.23 -23.77
CA ASN A 26 12.30 1.40 -25.02
C ASN A 26 12.12 2.81 -25.59
N ALA A 27 10.92 3.38 -25.53
CA ALA A 27 10.68 4.75 -25.96
C ALA A 27 11.49 5.75 -25.11
N ALA A 28 11.56 5.55 -23.80
CA ALA A 28 12.34 6.40 -22.91
C ALA A 28 13.85 6.28 -23.18
N VAL A 29 14.38 5.06 -23.23
CA VAL A 29 15.79 4.77 -23.55
C VAL A 29 16.15 5.30 -24.95
N ALA A 30 15.26 5.21 -25.94
CA ALA A 30 15.50 5.73 -27.29
C ALA A 30 15.70 7.25 -27.32
N ARG A 31 14.91 8.00 -26.53
CA ARG A 31 14.98 9.47 -26.44
C ARG A 31 16.19 9.97 -25.63
N GLY A 32 16.59 9.22 -24.61
CA GLY A 32 17.69 9.62 -23.72
C GLY A 32 19.03 9.74 -24.44
N ARG A 33 19.87 10.70 -24.01
CA ARG A 33 21.25 10.81 -24.49
C ARG A 33 22.06 9.65 -23.96
N LYS A 34 22.73 8.90 -24.84
CA LYS A 34 23.42 7.66 -24.48
C LYS A 34 24.93 7.80 -24.62
N THR A 35 25.69 7.18 -23.72
CA THR A 35 27.16 7.12 -23.80
C THR A 35 27.65 5.79 -23.24
N VAL A 36 28.55 5.12 -23.97
CA VAL A 36 29.12 3.85 -23.53
C VAL A 36 30.12 4.09 -22.41
N LEU A 37 29.87 3.48 -21.25
CA LEU A 37 30.77 3.49 -20.09
C LEU A 37 31.78 2.35 -20.17
N PHE A 38 31.31 1.18 -20.60
CA PHE A 38 32.11 -0.05 -20.61
C PHE A 38 31.73 -0.95 -21.78
N GLY A 39 32.71 -1.72 -22.26
CA GLY A 39 32.56 -2.61 -23.41
C GLY A 39 32.46 -1.85 -24.73
N GLU A 40 31.90 -2.50 -25.73
CA GLU A 40 31.60 -1.90 -27.03
C GLU A 40 30.19 -2.26 -27.44
N GLN A 41 29.40 -1.27 -27.86
CA GLN A 41 28.16 -1.56 -28.53
C GLN A 41 28.50 -1.95 -29.98
N THR A 42 28.69 -3.24 -30.23
CA THR A 42 28.83 -3.73 -31.60
C THR A 42 27.54 -3.45 -32.34
N ARG A 43 27.61 -2.81 -33.52
CA ARG A 43 26.47 -2.72 -34.44
C ARG A 43 25.95 -4.13 -34.68
N LEU A 44 24.72 -4.41 -34.28
CA LEU A 44 24.08 -5.64 -34.71
C LEU A 44 23.93 -5.61 -36.23
N PRO A 45 24.05 -6.75 -36.92
CA PRO A 45 23.88 -6.84 -38.37
C PRO A 45 22.55 -6.26 -38.90
N TYR A 46 21.53 -6.13 -38.04
CA TYR A 46 20.16 -5.74 -38.39
C TYR A 46 19.81 -4.27 -38.14
N PHE A 47 20.73 -3.45 -37.62
CA PHE A 47 20.49 -2.01 -37.42
C PHE A 47 21.55 -1.18 -38.17
N PRO A 48 21.50 -1.16 -39.52
CA PRO A 48 22.49 -0.47 -40.35
C PRO A 48 22.46 1.06 -40.17
N ASP A 49 21.35 1.62 -39.69
CA ASP A 49 21.10 3.06 -39.55
C ASP A 49 21.40 3.62 -38.14
N ASP A 50 21.88 2.81 -37.19
CA ASP A 50 22.17 3.29 -35.83
C ASP A 50 23.55 3.99 -35.77
N ASP A 51 23.56 5.22 -35.26
CA ASP A 51 24.77 5.99 -35.00
C ASP A 51 25.64 5.30 -33.94
N ARG A 52 26.97 5.31 -34.11
CA ARG A 52 27.87 4.82 -33.07
C ARG A 52 27.71 5.72 -31.84
N LEU A 53 27.37 5.11 -30.70
CA LEU A 53 27.32 5.85 -29.45
C LEU A 53 28.72 6.37 -29.06
N PRO A 54 28.83 7.58 -28.49
CA PRO A 54 30.06 8.07 -27.93
C PRO A 54 30.50 7.17 -26.77
N LYS A 55 31.80 6.95 -26.62
CA LYS A 55 32.41 6.17 -25.53
C LYS A 55 33.18 7.12 -24.61
N LEU A 56 33.02 6.95 -23.29
CA LEU A 56 33.78 7.75 -22.33
C LEU A 56 35.28 7.41 -22.41
N PRO A 57 36.17 8.41 -22.27
CA PRO A 57 37.60 8.17 -22.26
C PRO A 57 38.01 7.42 -20.99
N ALA A 58 39.11 6.66 -21.06
CA ALA A 58 39.54 5.78 -19.96
C ALA A 58 39.87 6.52 -18.64
N ASN A 59 40.19 7.82 -18.72
CA ASN A 59 40.48 8.69 -17.57
C ASN A 59 39.24 9.46 -17.07
N ASP A 60 38.05 9.22 -17.63
CA ASP A 60 36.81 9.82 -17.15
C ASP A 60 36.51 9.35 -15.71
N PRO A 61 36.11 10.25 -14.80
CA PRO A 61 35.79 9.90 -13.42
C PRO A 61 34.78 8.75 -13.29
N LEU A 62 33.76 8.70 -14.16
CA LEU A 62 32.75 7.64 -14.14
C LEU A 62 33.34 6.29 -14.57
N VAL A 63 34.28 6.29 -15.52
CA VAL A 63 34.98 5.06 -15.92
C VAL A 63 35.86 4.55 -14.77
N LEU A 64 36.57 5.46 -14.11
CA LEU A 64 37.40 5.12 -12.94
C LEU A 64 36.56 4.60 -11.76
N LEU A 65 35.40 5.21 -11.52
CA LEU A 65 34.41 4.76 -10.54
C LEU A 65 33.93 3.35 -10.88
N PHE A 66 33.55 3.11 -12.14
CA PHE A 66 33.07 1.82 -12.60
C PHE A 66 34.13 0.71 -12.49
N TRP A 67 35.41 1.02 -12.71
CA TRP A 67 36.48 0.06 -12.44
C TRP A 67 36.53 -0.39 -10.98
N LYS A 68 36.24 0.49 -10.02
CA LYS A 68 36.14 0.11 -8.60
C LYS A 68 34.95 -0.83 -8.36
N VAL A 69 33.83 -0.62 -9.07
CA VAL A 69 32.67 -1.53 -9.07
C VAL A 69 33.06 -2.91 -9.62
N LEU A 70 33.70 -2.96 -10.79
CA LEU A 70 34.16 -4.22 -11.37
C LEU A 70 35.13 -4.98 -10.46
N HIS A 71 35.98 -4.28 -9.69
CA HIS A 71 36.88 -4.91 -8.73
C HIS A 71 36.16 -5.63 -7.58
N LYS A 72 34.90 -5.31 -7.30
CA LYS A 72 34.07 -6.04 -6.32
C LYS A 72 33.47 -7.33 -6.90
N ILE A 73 33.41 -7.45 -8.23
CA ILE A 73 32.91 -8.65 -8.91
C ILE A 73 34.00 -9.74 -8.88
N PRO A 74 33.66 -11.00 -8.56
CA PRO A 74 34.61 -12.11 -8.59
C PRO A 74 35.32 -12.22 -9.93
N GLU A 75 36.63 -12.51 -9.90
CA GLU A 75 37.50 -12.42 -11.08
C GLU A 75 36.99 -13.18 -12.30
N ASN A 76 36.53 -14.42 -12.14
CA ASN A 76 35.99 -15.21 -13.25
C ASN A 76 34.78 -14.52 -13.93
N LEU A 77 33.87 -13.94 -13.12
CA LEU A 77 32.67 -13.29 -13.63
C LEU A 77 33.02 -11.92 -14.22
N ARG A 78 33.96 -11.21 -13.59
CA ARG A 78 34.50 -9.96 -14.11
C ARG A 78 35.14 -10.15 -15.49
N LEU A 79 35.97 -11.17 -15.66
CA LEU A 79 36.59 -11.51 -16.95
C LEU A 79 35.52 -11.85 -17.99
N ALA A 80 34.55 -12.70 -17.63
CA ALA A 80 33.43 -13.02 -18.53
C ALA A 80 32.65 -11.77 -18.99
N LEU A 81 32.40 -10.82 -18.08
CA LEU A 81 31.74 -9.55 -18.42
C LEU A 81 32.60 -8.66 -19.34
N ILE A 82 33.93 -8.68 -19.21
CA ILE A 82 34.87 -7.92 -20.04
C ILE A 82 35.00 -8.53 -21.43
N ASP A 83 35.08 -9.85 -21.52
CA ASP A 83 35.33 -10.57 -22.76
C ASP A 83 34.04 -10.79 -23.57
N ALA A 84 32.87 -10.75 -22.91
CA ALA A 84 31.59 -10.86 -23.58
C ALA A 84 31.33 -9.67 -24.53
N PRO A 85 30.66 -9.89 -25.67
CA PRO A 85 30.31 -8.85 -26.63
C PRO A 85 29.10 -8.03 -26.14
N LEU A 86 29.22 -7.41 -24.97
CA LEU A 86 28.21 -6.60 -24.32
C LEU A 86 28.71 -5.17 -24.09
N SER A 87 27.76 -4.26 -23.84
CA SER A 87 28.08 -2.90 -23.41
C SER A 87 27.29 -2.51 -22.16
N LEU A 88 27.92 -1.70 -21.30
CA LEU A 88 27.20 -0.92 -20.31
C LEU A 88 27.10 0.51 -20.81
N THR A 89 25.86 0.95 -21.06
CA THR A 89 25.56 2.25 -21.63
C THR A 89 24.84 3.12 -20.61
N LEU A 90 25.41 4.30 -20.36
CA LEU A 90 24.78 5.32 -19.55
C LEU A 90 23.71 6.05 -20.33
N VAL A 91 22.54 6.20 -19.71
CA VAL A 91 21.52 7.15 -20.14
C VAL A 91 21.70 8.42 -19.31
N ARG A 92 22.09 9.51 -19.98
CA ARG A 92 22.45 10.79 -19.38
C ARG A 92 21.20 11.67 -19.27
N ASP A 93 20.43 11.42 -18.23
CA ASP A 93 19.25 12.20 -17.87
C ASP A 93 19.27 12.49 -16.35
N ASP A 94 18.43 13.43 -15.91
CA ASP A 94 18.26 13.75 -14.48
C ASP A 94 17.21 12.85 -13.78
N THR A 95 16.88 11.72 -14.42
CA THR A 95 15.83 10.78 -13.98
C THR A 95 16.30 9.33 -14.05
N LEU A 96 15.48 8.42 -13.50
CA LEU A 96 15.58 6.99 -13.82
C LEU A 96 15.19 6.75 -15.29
N LEU A 97 15.47 5.55 -15.83
CA LEU A 97 15.21 5.24 -17.25
C LEU A 97 13.73 5.39 -17.61
N HIS A 98 12.87 5.01 -16.69
CA HIS A 98 11.46 5.36 -16.68
C HIS A 98 11.08 5.79 -15.26
N PHE A 99 10.30 6.85 -15.13
CA PHE A 99 9.86 7.35 -13.83
C PHE A 99 8.50 8.02 -14.00
N GLU A 100 7.47 7.40 -13.41
CA GLU A 100 6.14 7.98 -13.27
C GLU A 100 5.97 8.52 -11.84
N ASP A 101 6.24 7.66 -10.85
CA ASP A 101 6.32 7.99 -9.43
C ASP A 101 7.32 7.04 -8.72
N PHE A 102 7.38 7.09 -7.40
CA PHE A 102 8.33 6.26 -6.66
C PHE A 102 7.92 4.77 -6.56
N ARG A 103 6.66 4.43 -6.82
CA ARG A 103 6.11 3.05 -6.88
C ARG A 103 6.03 2.51 -8.31
N CYS A 104 6.28 3.34 -9.33
CA CYS A 104 6.28 2.97 -10.74
C CYS A 104 7.48 3.58 -11.47
N HIS A 105 8.57 2.82 -11.56
CA HIS A 105 9.83 3.29 -12.16
C HIS A 105 10.69 2.13 -12.68
N GLN A 106 11.62 2.42 -13.58
CA GLN A 106 12.64 1.47 -14.03
C GLN A 106 14.03 2.08 -13.96
N ALA A 107 14.89 1.42 -13.20
CA ALA A 107 16.24 1.86 -12.88
C ALA A 107 17.33 1.15 -13.68
N LEU A 108 17.06 -0.05 -14.18
CA LEU A 108 17.97 -0.78 -15.07
C LEU A 108 17.16 -1.42 -16.19
N HIS A 109 17.69 -1.42 -17.41
CA HIS A 109 17.07 -2.09 -18.54
C HIS A 109 18.07 -2.93 -19.33
N ILE A 110 17.68 -4.13 -19.75
CA ILE A 110 18.51 -5.03 -20.59
C ILE A 110 17.96 -5.05 -22.01
N GLY A 111 18.74 -4.52 -22.93
CA GLY A 111 18.48 -4.66 -24.36
C GLY A 111 19.15 -5.92 -24.91
N CYS A 112 18.50 -7.08 -24.84
CA CYS A 112 19.05 -8.37 -25.29
C CYS A 112 19.55 -8.32 -26.74
N ARG A 113 18.75 -7.74 -27.66
CA ARG A 113 19.17 -7.54 -29.05
C ARG A 113 20.45 -6.72 -29.10
N ARG A 114 20.47 -5.54 -28.49
CA ARG A 114 21.62 -4.60 -28.47
C ARG A 114 22.78 -5.07 -27.59
N ARG A 115 22.68 -6.22 -26.94
CA ARG A 115 23.67 -6.74 -25.98
C ARG A 115 24.10 -5.67 -24.97
N THR A 116 23.13 -4.90 -24.48
CA THR A 116 23.40 -3.68 -23.72
C THR A 116 22.65 -3.67 -22.40
N ILE A 117 23.36 -3.32 -21.34
CA ILE A 117 22.81 -2.95 -20.05
C ILE A 117 22.71 -1.43 -20.02
N TYR A 118 21.50 -0.91 -19.93
CA TYR A 118 21.25 0.53 -19.76
C TYR A 118 21.16 0.86 -18.28
N LEU A 119 21.93 1.87 -17.88
CA LEU A 119 21.97 2.38 -16.51
C LEU A 119 21.83 3.92 -16.56
N PRO A 120 20.93 4.52 -15.79
CA PRO A 120 20.82 5.97 -15.71
C PRO A 120 22.00 6.53 -14.89
N GLU A 121 22.61 7.62 -15.38
CA GLU A 121 23.81 8.21 -14.78
C GLU A 121 23.56 8.67 -13.33
N ILE A 122 22.35 9.12 -13.02
CA ILE A 122 21.97 9.58 -11.68
C ILE A 122 22.22 8.52 -10.59
N LEU A 123 22.12 7.21 -10.90
CA LEU A 123 22.35 6.15 -9.91
C LEU A 123 23.82 6.01 -9.53
N LEU A 124 24.75 6.35 -10.43
CA LEU A 124 26.18 6.36 -10.11
C LEU A 124 26.53 7.51 -9.18
N HIS A 125 26.01 8.71 -9.46
CA HIS A 125 26.17 9.88 -8.58
C HIS A 125 25.50 9.65 -7.23
N ALA A 126 24.27 9.13 -7.23
CA ALA A 126 23.52 8.79 -6.03
C ALA A 126 24.27 7.82 -5.11
N ALA A 127 24.97 6.85 -5.68
CA ALA A 127 25.78 5.89 -4.92
C ALA A 127 27.08 6.51 -4.38
N GLU A 128 27.74 7.37 -5.18
CA GLU A 128 28.95 8.08 -4.76
C GLU A 128 28.67 9.11 -3.66
N ASP A 129 27.63 9.94 -3.81
CA ASP A 129 27.24 10.99 -2.87
C ASP A 129 26.87 10.43 -1.49
N ARG A 130 26.24 9.25 -1.47
CA ARG A 130 25.87 8.56 -0.23
C ARG A 130 27.01 7.76 0.40
N GLY A 131 28.18 7.73 -0.26
CA GLY A 131 29.35 7.00 0.21
C GLY A 131 29.15 5.49 0.29
N TYR A 132 28.26 4.94 -0.55
CA TYR A 132 27.96 3.51 -0.51
C TYR A 132 29.13 2.66 -1.03
N ASP A 133 29.21 1.42 -0.53
CA ASP A 133 30.19 0.46 -1.03
C ASP A 133 29.87 0.16 -2.51
N TYR A 134 30.91 0.19 -3.36
CA TYR A 134 30.83 -0.16 -4.77
C TYR A 134 30.22 -1.55 -5.03
N TRP A 135 30.18 -2.42 -4.02
CA TRP A 135 29.41 -3.67 -4.03
C TRP A 135 27.95 -3.47 -4.42
N ALA A 136 27.27 -2.44 -3.92
CA ALA A 136 25.85 -2.22 -4.23
C ALA A 136 25.65 -2.02 -5.76
N ILE A 137 26.48 -1.22 -6.42
CA ILE A 137 26.40 -1.07 -7.88
C ILE A 137 26.78 -2.40 -8.58
N ALA A 138 27.73 -3.15 -8.02
CA ALA A 138 28.15 -4.44 -8.56
C ALA A 138 27.00 -5.47 -8.55
N GLU A 139 26.09 -5.42 -7.57
CA GLU A 139 24.86 -6.25 -7.57
C GLU A 139 24.04 -6.00 -8.83
N GLY A 140 23.72 -4.74 -9.15
CA GLY A 140 22.98 -4.40 -10.36
C GLY A 140 23.67 -4.88 -11.65
N VAL A 141 25.00 -4.76 -11.71
CA VAL A 141 25.82 -5.24 -12.85
C VAL A 141 25.81 -6.76 -12.95
N ILE A 142 25.96 -7.47 -11.83
CA ILE A 142 25.92 -8.94 -11.78
C ILE A 142 24.53 -9.42 -12.20
N TYR A 143 23.46 -8.82 -11.64
CA TYR A 143 22.09 -9.16 -11.98
C TYR A 143 21.84 -9.04 -13.49
N ALA A 144 22.16 -7.88 -14.05
CA ALA A 144 21.88 -7.61 -15.44
C ALA A 144 22.79 -8.40 -16.39
N GLY A 145 24.08 -8.45 -16.06
CA GLY A 145 25.08 -9.15 -16.83
C GLY A 145 24.87 -10.66 -16.85
N TRP A 146 24.46 -11.26 -15.74
CA TRP A 146 24.18 -12.70 -15.65
C TRP A 146 23.09 -13.12 -16.63
N MET A 147 21.92 -12.46 -16.59
CA MET A 147 20.82 -12.75 -17.51
C MET A 147 21.19 -12.48 -18.96
N LEU A 148 21.95 -11.41 -19.24
CA LEU A 148 22.36 -11.09 -20.59
C LEU A 148 23.35 -12.13 -21.13
N MET A 149 24.32 -12.58 -20.33
CA MET A 149 25.25 -13.63 -20.74
C MET A 149 24.56 -14.98 -20.93
N ASP A 150 23.53 -15.31 -20.13
CA ASP A 150 22.71 -16.51 -20.35
C ASP A 150 21.91 -16.42 -21.66
N TYR A 151 21.35 -15.24 -21.97
CA TYR A 151 20.72 -15.01 -23.27
C TYR A 151 21.72 -15.18 -24.42
N LEU A 152 22.93 -14.63 -24.30
CA LEU A 152 23.97 -14.76 -25.32
C LEU A 152 24.44 -16.22 -25.47
N LEU A 153 24.56 -16.95 -24.37
CA LEU A 153 24.86 -18.38 -24.39
C LEU A 153 23.80 -19.17 -25.18
N LEU A 154 22.51 -18.87 -25.00
CA LEU A 154 21.46 -19.48 -25.83
C LEU A 154 21.60 -19.12 -27.31
N VAL A 155 21.90 -17.85 -27.62
CA VAL A 155 22.13 -17.39 -29.00
C VAL A 155 23.28 -18.16 -29.64
N ASP A 156 24.42 -18.29 -28.96
CA ASP A 156 25.59 -18.96 -29.50
C ASP A 156 25.37 -20.47 -29.68
N VAL A 157 24.73 -21.13 -28.71
CA VAL A 157 24.34 -22.56 -28.80
C VAL A 157 23.40 -22.79 -29.98
N LEU A 158 22.40 -21.94 -30.17
CA LEU A 158 21.45 -22.07 -31.28
C LEU A 158 22.07 -21.70 -32.62
N ALA A 159 23.01 -20.76 -32.67
CA ALA A 159 23.74 -20.41 -33.88
C ALA A 159 24.58 -21.58 -34.38
N GLU A 160 25.39 -22.18 -33.49
CA GLU A 160 26.21 -23.34 -33.81
C GLU A 160 25.33 -24.56 -34.16
N TYR A 161 24.20 -24.75 -33.47
CA TYR A 161 23.23 -25.79 -33.86
C TYR A 161 22.65 -25.56 -35.26
N ALA A 162 22.25 -24.33 -35.59
CA ALA A 162 21.74 -23.98 -36.92
C ALA A 162 22.79 -24.25 -38.02
N GLU A 163 24.06 -23.95 -37.78
CA GLU A 163 25.15 -24.31 -38.68
C GLU A 163 25.29 -25.83 -38.86
N GLN A 164 25.21 -26.59 -37.78
CA GLN A 164 25.28 -28.05 -37.82
C GLN A 164 24.12 -28.65 -38.60
N VAL A 165 22.89 -28.14 -38.43
CA VAL A 165 21.71 -28.59 -39.20
C VAL A 165 21.85 -28.24 -40.68
N ARG A 166 22.42 -27.08 -41.03
CA ARG A 166 22.71 -26.75 -42.44
C ARG A 166 23.68 -27.74 -43.08
N ARG A 167 24.64 -28.27 -42.31
CA ARG A 167 25.60 -29.29 -42.77
C ARG A 167 24.99 -30.69 -42.78
N LEU A 168 24.12 -31.00 -41.82
CA LEU A 168 23.47 -32.29 -41.62
C LEU A 168 21.96 -32.11 -41.43
N PRO A 169 21.18 -32.04 -42.54
CA PRO A 169 19.74 -31.84 -42.46
C PRO A 169 19.05 -32.90 -41.61
N GLY A 170 18.17 -32.48 -40.70
CA GLY A 170 17.43 -33.36 -39.80
C GLY A 170 18.15 -33.77 -38.51
N TYR A 171 19.38 -33.28 -38.26
CA TYR A 171 20.10 -33.53 -37.02
C TYR A 171 19.43 -32.83 -35.83
N ARG A 172 19.09 -33.57 -34.77
CA ARG A 172 18.35 -33.05 -33.61
C ARG A 172 19.26 -32.51 -32.51
N LEU A 173 18.83 -31.45 -31.83
CA LEU A 173 19.48 -30.92 -30.63
C LEU A 173 19.22 -31.81 -29.39
N GLY A 174 19.78 -33.02 -29.41
CA GLY A 174 19.69 -33.97 -28.29
C GLY A 174 20.56 -33.56 -27.09
N GLU A 175 20.32 -34.17 -25.93
CA GLU A 175 20.95 -33.78 -24.65
C GLU A 175 22.49 -33.80 -24.67
N ALA A 176 23.09 -34.81 -25.32
CA ALA A 176 24.54 -34.89 -25.45
C ALA A 176 25.11 -33.72 -26.28
N LEU A 177 24.38 -33.30 -27.32
CA LEU A 177 24.77 -32.15 -28.13
C LEU A 177 24.57 -30.85 -27.35
N GLN A 178 23.46 -30.72 -26.62
CA GLN A 178 23.21 -29.57 -25.74
C GLN A 178 24.34 -29.40 -24.73
N ALA A 179 24.72 -30.46 -24.03
CA ALA A 179 25.81 -30.42 -23.05
C ALA A 179 27.14 -30.01 -23.68
N ARG A 180 27.47 -30.54 -24.87
CA ARG A 180 28.67 -30.15 -25.62
C ARG A 180 28.65 -28.67 -26.01
N LEU A 181 27.59 -28.22 -26.67
CA LEU A 181 27.49 -26.83 -27.15
C LEU A 181 27.48 -25.83 -25.99
N VAL A 182 26.75 -26.11 -24.92
CA VAL A 182 26.77 -25.27 -23.72
C VAL A 182 28.18 -25.26 -23.11
N GLY A 183 28.87 -26.39 -23.03
CA GLY A 183 30.24 -26.45 -22.56
C GLY A 183 31.22 -25.64 -23.42
N ASP A 184 31.09 -25.72 -24.74
CA ASP A 184 31.95 -25.03 -25.72
C ASP A 184 31.76 -23.50 -25.68
N HIS A 185 30.55 -23.01 -25.41
CA HIS A 185 30.20 -21.58 -25.45
C HIS A 185 30.05 -20.90 -24.08
N ASN A 186 30.02 -21.65 -22.98
CA ASN A 186 29.85 -21.08 -21.65
C ASN A 186 31.08 -20.27 -21.21
N ALA A 187 30.87 -18.98 -20.92
CA ALA A 187 31.92 -18.07 -20.47
C ALA A 187 31.87 -17.73 -18.97
N HIS A 188 30.69 -17.83 -18.33
CA HIS A 188 30.45 -17.23 -17.00
C HIS A 188 29.97 -18.21 -15.93
N ARG A 189 29.33 -19.33 -16.30
CA ARG A 189 28.85 -20.34 -15.35
C ARG A 189 29.99 -21.26 -14.92
N ARG A 190 30.08 -21.54 -13.62
CA ARG A 190 31.11 -22.42 -13.08
C ARG A 190 30.71 -23.90 -13.15
N GLU A 191 31.61 -24.73 -13.65
CA GLU A 191 31.59 -26.16 -13.39
C GLU A 191 32.13 -26.43 -11.98
N HIS A 192 31.47 -27.30 -11.23
CA HIS A 192 31.93 -27.74 -9.92
C HIS A 192 32.26 -29.21 -9.96
N VAL A 193 33.32 -29.59 -9.24
CA VAL A 193 33.82 -30.97 -9.18
C VAL A 193 32.90 -31.91 -8.39
N ASP A 194 31.93 -31.37 -7.64
CA ASP A 194 31.03 -32.14 -6.77
C ASP A 194 29.69 -32.32 -7.47
N ALA A 195 29.21 -33.57 -7.50
CA ALA A 195 27.92 -33.91 -8.06
C ALA A 195 26.79 -33.14 -7.34
N GLY A 196 26.03 -32.33 -8.09
CA GLY A 196 24.90 -31.55 -7.58
C GLY A 196 25.16 -30.05 -7.38
N ARG A 197 26.35 -29.51 -7.71
CA ARG A 197 26.68 -28.08 -7.55
C ARG A 197 27.23 -27.40 -8.81
N SER A 198 26.76 -27.77 -10.01
CA SER A 198 27.22 -27.16 -11.26
C SER A 198 26.25 -26.10 -11.78
N GLU A 199 26.73 -24.87 -11.98
CA GLU A 199 25.93 -23.78 -12.58
C GLU A 199 25.62 -24.09 -14.06
N VAL A 200 26.47 -24.87 -14.73
CA VAL A 200 26.24 -25.37 -16.09
C VAL A 200 25.13 -26.42 -16.10
N ALA A 201 25.12 -27.33 -15.12
CA ALA A 201 24.05 -28.32 -14.99
C ALA A 201 22.70 -27.67 -14.65
N GLU A 202 22.71 -26.60 -13.86
CA GLU A 202 21.52 -25.77 -13.58
C GLU A 202 20.95 -25.17 -14.87
N PHE A 203 21.80 -24.58 -15.72
CA PHE A 203 21.40 -24.04 -17.03
C PHE A 203 20.81 -25.13 -17.95
N LEU A 204 21.54 -26.23 -18.13
CA LEU A 204 21.10 -27.36 -18.95
C LEU A 204 19.78 -27.93 -18.43
N GLY A 205 19.63 -28.09 -17.11
CA GLY A 205 18.41 -28.58 -16.48
C GLY A 205 17.21 -27.65 -16.71
N GLY A 206 17.39 -26.34 -16.54
CA GLY A 206 16.33 -25.35 -16.73
C GLY A 206 15.86 -25.20 -18.18
N TYR A 207 16.78 -25.28 -19.14
CA TYR A 207 16.45 -25.13 -20.57
C TYR A 207 16.23 -26.44 -21.33
N ARG A 208 16.49 -27.61 -20.73
CA ARG A 208 16.43 -28.93 -21.37
C ARG A 208 15.21 -29.12 -22.25
N THR A 209 14.01 -28.95 -21.69
CA THR A 209 12.74 -29.21 -22.40
C THR A 209 12.57 -28.24 -23.57
N ARG A 210 12.98 -26.99 -23.42
CA ARG A 210 12.84 -25.95 -24.45
C ARG A 210 13.83 -26.17 -25.59
N LEU A 211 15.08 -26.50 -25.28
CA LEU A 211 16.10 -26.82 -26.28
C LEU A 211 15.79 -28.13 -27.02
N LEU A 212 15.23 -29.14 -26.35
CA LEU A 212 14.78 -30.38 -26.98
C LEU A 212 13.60 -30.17 -27.95
N ALA A 213 12.78 -29.14 -27.70
CA ALA A 213 11.63 -28.83 -28.54
C ALA A 213 12.02 -28.12 -29.84
N VAL A 214 13.22 -27.52 -29.92
CA VAL A 214 13.71 -26.84 -31.13
C VAL A 214 13.88 -27.84 -32.26
N THR A 215 13.13 -27.64 -33.34
CA THR A 215 13.23 -28.48 -34.54
C THR A 215 14.38 -28.04 -35.45
N PRO A 216 14.94 -28.96 -36.26
CA PRO A 216 15.93 -28.61 -37.28
C PRO A 216 15.42 -27.54 -38.25
N GLU A 217 14.14 -27.59 -38.61
CA GLU A 217 13.48 -26.62 -39.50
C GLU A 217 13.45 -25.22 -38.87
N GLU A 218 13.04 -25.11 -37.60
CA GLU A 218 13.00 -23.84 -36.87
C GLU A 218 14.39 -23.21 -36.71
N ALA A 219 15.40 -24.04 -36.43
CA ALA A 219 16.79 -23.60 -36.24
C ALA A 219 17.39 -22.96 -37.51
N VAL A 220 16.98 -23.42 -38.70
CA VAL A 220 17.49 -22.90 -39.98
C VAL A 220 16.63 -21.77 -40.53
N ALA A 221 15.31 -21.83 -40.32
CA ALA A 221 14.35 -20.88 -40.89
C ALA A 221 14.22 -19.57 -40.10
N THR A 222 14.46 -19.59 -38.78
CA THR A 222 14.26 -18.44 -37.89
C THR A 222 15.57 -17.68 -37.65
N ASP A 223 15.49 -16.37 -37.44
CA ASP A 223 16.61 -15.63 -36.86
C ASP A 223 16.96 -16.23 -35.49
N VAL A 224 18.24 -16.55 -35.28
CA VAL A 224 18.73 -17.21 -34.06
C VAL A 224 18.38 -16.39 -32.81
N SER A 225 18.46 -15.06 -32.90
CA SER A 225 18.11 -14.17 -31.77
C SER A 225 16.62 -14.21 -31.45
N GLY A 226 15.78 -14.34 -32.48
CA GLY A 226 14.33 -14.56 -32.36
C GLY A 226 13.99 -15.90 -31.72
N LEU A 227 14.70 -16.97 -32.11
CA LEU A 227 14.52 -18.29 -31.52
C LEU A 227 14.99 -18.34 -30.06
N ALA A 228 16.17 -17.79 -29.76
CA ALA A 228 16.67 -17.65 -28.39
C ALA A 228 15.69 -16.88 -27.50
N ARG A 229 15.07 -15.83 -28.04
CA ARG A 229 14.04 -15.06 -27.34
C ARG A 229 12.80 -15.89 -27.02
N ALA A 230 12.34 -16.71 -27.96
CA ALA A 230 11.16 -17.54 -27.76
C ALA A 230 11.34 -18.59 -26.67
N ILE A 231 12.57 -19.06 -26.47
CA ILE A 231 12.89 -20.04 -25.41
C ILE A 231 13.32 -19.41 -24.08
N PHE A 232 13.78 -18.15 -24.08
CA PHE A 232 14.27 -17.46 -22.89
C PHE A 232 13.17 -17.32 -21.83
N ASP A 233 13.45 -17.75 -20.60
CA ASP A 233 12.51 -17.73 -19.48
C ASP A 233 12.91 -16.64 -18.49
N SER A 234 12.32 -15.46 -18.63
CA SER A 234 12.65 -14.29 -17.82
C SER A 234 12.48 -14.53 -16.32
N ALA A 235 11.42 -15.22 -15.90
CA ALA A 235 11.15 -15.46 -14.49
C ALA A 235 12.21 -16.40 -13.89
N MET A 236 12.65 -17.41 -14.64
CA MET A 236 13.76 -18.28 -14.22
C MET A 236 15.08 -17.52 -14.14
N GLU A 237 15.36 -16.69 -15.13
CA GLU A 237 16.61 -15.92 -15.24
C GLU A 237 16.75 -14.87 -14.15
N GLN A 238 15.68 -14.16 -13.81
CA GLN A 238 15.66 -13.23 -12.69
C GLN A 238 15.95 -13.94 -11.36
N ARG A 239 15.36 -15.12 -11.13
CA ARG A 239 15.65 -15.93 -9.92
C ARG A 239 17.12 -16.35 -9.87
N TRP A 240 17.66 -16.89 -10.95
CA TRP A 240 19.07 -17.28 -11.00
C TRP A 240 20.04 -16.12 -10.80
N ALA A 241 19.71 -14.94 -11.36
CA ALA A 241 20.49 -13.74 -11.16
C ALA A 241 20.48 -13.29 -9.68
N HIS A 242 19.32 -13.31 -9.02
CA HIS A 242 19.21 -13.06 -7.57
C HIS A 242 19.99 -14.08 -6.74
N ASP A 243 19.82 -15.38 -7.01
CA ASP A 243 20.54 -16.44 -6.32
C ASP A 243 22.06 -16.29 -6.50
N LYS A 244 22.51 -15.89 -7.70
CA LYS A 244 23.93 -15.65 -7.96
C LYS A 244 24.48 -14.51 -7.10
N MET A 245 23.77 -13.39 -7.02
CA MET A 245 24.16 -12.26 -6.17
C MET A 245 24.23 -12.68 -4.70
N GLU A 246 23.21 -13.39 -4.21
CA GLU A 246 23.15 -13.91 -2.85
C GLU A 246 24.33 -14.83 -2.53
N ARG A 247 24.66 -15.75 -3.44
CA ARG A 247 25.82 -16.66 -3.30
C ARG A 247 27.13 -15.87 -3.23
N ILE A 248 27.33 -14.87 -4.08
CA ILE A 248 28.55 -14.05 -4.06
C ILE A 248 28.63 -13.24 -2.76
N ALA A 249 27.54 -12.59 -2.36
CA ALA A 249 27.48 -11.82 -1.12
C ALA A 249 27.88 -12.67 0.10
N GLN A 250 27.39 -13.92 0.17
CA GLN A 250 27.73 -14.86 1.24
C GLN A 250 29.20 -15.29 1.20
N VAL A 251 29.71 -15.69 0.03
CA VAL A 251 31.08 -16.21 -0.12
C VAL A 251 32.14 -15.15 0.22
N PHE A 252 31.90 -13.90 -0.18
CA PHE A 252 32.84 -12.80 0.03
C PHE A 252 32.53 -11.96 1.28
N ASN A 253 31.51 -12.35 2.05
CA ASN A 253 31.05 -11.66 3.25
C ASN A 253 30.81 -10.16 3.01
N PHE A 254 30.20 -9.82 1.87
CA PHE A 254 29.89 -8.44 1.55
C PHE A 254 28.78 -7.91 2.48
N PRO A 255 28.87 -6.66 2.92
CA PRO A 255 27.90 -6.08 3.84
C PRO A 255 26.53 -5.99 3.17
N ARG A 256 25.51 -6.62 3.77
CA ARG A 256 24.10 -6.49 3.38
C ARG A 256 23.41 -5.27 4.01
N LEU A 257 24.21 -4.38 4.59
CA LEU A 257 23.73 -3.12 5.18
C LEU A 257 23.17 -2.19 4.10
N PHE A 258 23.68 -2.29 2.87
CA PHE A 258 23.23 -1.50 1.72
C PHE A 258 22.88 -2.41 0.55
N LEU A 259 21.73 -2.20 -0.07
CA LEU A 259 21.23 -2.91 -1.24
C LEU A 259 21.05 -1.91 -2.38
N PHE A 260 21.46 -2.29 -3.60
CA PHE A 260 21.29 -1.45 -4.78
C PHE A 260 19.83 -1.01 -4.98
N ASP A 261 18.91 -1.96 -4.82
CA ASP A 261 17.48 -1.75 -5.02
C ASP A 261 16.88 -0.81 -3.96
N ARG A 262 17.14 -1.08 -2.67
CA ARG A 262 16.58 -0.29 -1.56
C ARG A 262 17.21 1.09 -1.42
N ASP A 263 18.54 1.15 -1.35
CA ASP A 263 19.23 2.32 -0.82
C ASP A 263 19.65 3.30 -1.91
N ILE A 264 19.82 2.80 -3.14
CA ILE A 264 20.21 3.62 -4.29
C ILE A 264 19.00 3.83 -5.19
N ILE A 265 18.34 2.78 -5.69
CA ILE A 265 17.22 2.91 -6.62
C ILE A 265 16.01 3.55 -5.94
N HIS A 266 15.46 2.93 -4.89
CA HIS A 266 14.28 3.44 -4.19
C HIS A 266 14.57 4.76 -3.47
N GLY A 267 15.77 4.91 -2.90
CA GLY A 267 16.22 6.19 -2.34
C GLY A 267 16.20 7.32 -3.38
N THR A 268 16.73 7.08 -4.57
CA THR A 268 16.71 8.06 -5.66
C THR A 268 15.30 8.29 -6.20
N ALA A 269 14.50 7.24 -6.36
CA ALA A 269 13.11 7.35 -6.82
C ALA A 269 12.27 8.22 -5.86
N ARG A 270 12.45 8.04 -4.54
CA ARG A 270 11.79 8.85 -3.52
C ARG A 270 12.23 10.31 -3.56
N GLU A 271 13.53 10.58 -3.67
CA GLU A 271 14.04 11.96 -3.78
C GLU A 271 13.54 12.66 -5.05
N LEU A 272 13.46 11.93 -6.17
CA LEU A 272 12.88 12.45 -7.41
C LEU A 272 11.39 12.75 -7.25
N ALA A 273 10.64 11.91 -6.55
CA ALA A 273 9.23 12.15 -6.26
C ALA A 273 9.04 13.40 -5.39
N GLU A 274 9.83 13.52 -4.32
CA GLU A 274 9.82 14.69 -3.42
C GLU A 274 10.18 15.97 -4.17
N ALA A 275 11.25 15.97 -4.98
CA ALA A 275 11.68 17.12 -5.77
C ALA A 275 10.64 17.57 -6.80
N ARG A 276 9.80 16.65 -7.29
CA ARG A 276 8.71 16.92 -8.24
C ARG A 276 7.38 17.22 -7.56
N GLY A 277 7.31 17.20 -6.23
CA GLY A 277 6.05 17.38 -5.49
C GLY A 277 5.03 16.28 -5.76
N LEU A 278 5.50 15.07 -6.10
CA LEU A 278 4.63 13.90 -6.27
C LEU A 278 4.24 13.35 -4.89
N GLU A 279 3.10 12.66 -4.86
CA GLU A 279 2.61 12.07 -3.62
C GLU A 279 3.48 10.88 -3.21
N ILE A 280 4.05 10.96 -2.01
CA ILE A 280 4.85 9.87 -1.41
C ILE A 280 4.05 9.06 -0.40
N GLU A 281 3.10 9.67 0.28
CA GLU A 281 2.26 8.98 1.24
C GLU A 281 1.23 8.10 0.52
N PRO A 282 0.91 6.91 1.05
CA PRO A 282 -0.07 6.04 0.43
C PRO A 282 -1.46 6.68 0.46
N ARG A 283 -2.13 6.76 -0.70
CA ARG A 283 -3.50 7.27 -0.84
C ARG A 283 -4.52 6.18 -1.13
N THR A 284 -4.06 5.04 -1.60
CA THR A 284 -4.88 3.89 -1.94
C THR A 284 -4.40 2.63 -1.20
N PHE A 285 -5.26 1.62 -1.16
CA PHE A 285 -4.87 0.30 -0.65
C PHE A 285 -3.70 -0.30 -1.45
N ALA A 286 -3.67 -0.09 -2.77
CA ALA A 286 -2.60 -0.58 -3.63
C ALA A 286 -1.26 0.05 -3.24
N ASP A 287 -1.23 1.36 -2.96
CA ASP A 287 -0.05 2.07 -2.47
C ASP A 287 0.44 1.49 -1.14
N ALA A 288 -0.47 1.30 -0.19
CA ALA A 288 -0.12 0.75 1.12
C ALA A 288 0.41 -0.69 1.02
N MET A 289 -0.18 -1.50 0.14
CA MET A 289 0.27 -2.88 -0.11
C MET A 289 1.65 -2.91 -0.78
N HIS A 290 1.89 -2.02 -1.74
CA HIS A 290 3.19 -1.85 -2.37
C HIS A 290 4.26 -1.52 -1.31
N ASP A 291 4.05 -0.47 -0.52
CA ASP A 291 5.00 -0.04 0.51
C ASP A 291 5.27 -1.13 1.57
N TYR A 292 4.24 -1.92 1.90
CA TYR A 292 4.41 -3.07 2.79
C TYR A 292 5.28 -4.17 2.16
N ARG A 293 5.06 -4.51 0.89
CA ARG A 293 5.86 -5.50 0.17
C ARG A 293 7.31 -5.05 0.03
N ASP A 294 7.53 -3.76 -0.23
CA ASP A 294 8.86 -3.15 -0.24
C ASP A 294 9.56 -3.30 1.11
N ALA A 295 8.88 -2.92 2.18
CA ALA A 295 9.45 -3.07 3.51
C ALA A 295 9.78 -4.54 3.84
N GLN A 296 8.97 -5.50 3.39
CA GLN A 296 9.27 -6.93 3.54
C GLN A 296 10.46 -7.39 2.66
N ARG A 297 10.56 -6.89 1.42
CA ARG A 297 11.69 -7.13 0.51
C ARG A 297 13.00 -6.62 1.10
N PHE A 298 12.94 -5.47 1.76
CA PHE A 298 14.09 -4.71 2.25
C PHE A 298 14.52 -5.02 3.69
N GLU A 299 13.61 -5.52 4.52
CA GLU A 299 13.85 -5.91 5.90
C GLU A 299 13.47 -7.39 6.13
N PRO A 300 14.37 -8.35 5.83
CA PRO A 300 14.09 -9.77 6.06
C PRO A 300 13.96 -10.12 7.56
N HIS A 301 14.52 -9.28 8.45
CA HIS A 301 14.43 -9.41 9.91
C HIS A 301 13.93 -8.09 10.52
N PRO A 302 12.64 -7.77 10.34
CA PRO A 302 12.10 -6.48 10.76
C PRO A 302 12.07 -6.37 12.29
N LEU A 303 12.25 -5.15 12.80
CA LEU A 303 12.08 -4.87 14.22
C LEU A 303 10.64 -5.17 14.66
N MET A 304 10.48 -5.74 15.86
CA MET A 304 9.16 -5.95 16.46
C MET A 304 8.66 -4.67 17.12
N THR A 305 7.36 -4.41 17.02
CA THR A 305 6.66 -3.29 17.66
C THR A 305 5.34 -3.75 18.25
N THR A 306 4.75 -2.92 19.11
CA THR A 306 3.43 -3.17 19.69
C THR A 306 2.36 -2.45 18.88
N LEU A 307 1.33 -3.19 18.45
CA LEU A 307 0.12 -2.63 17.86
C LEU A 307 -1.11 -3.16 18.63
N GLY A 308 -1.83 -2.26 19.29
CA GLY A 308 -2.91 -2.63 20.20
C GLY A 308 -2.38 -3.51 21.35
N LYS A 309 -2.83 -4.77 21.39
CA LYS A 309 -2.40 -5.77 22.39
C LYS A 309 -1.41 -6.80 21.84
N SER A 310 -0.96 -6.65 20.59
CA SER A 310 -0.16 -7.64 19.88
C SER A 310 1.24 -7.11 19.59
N VAL A 311 2.24 -8.00 19.69
CA VAL A 311 3.61 -7.72 19.25
C VAL A 311 3.76 -8.26 17.82
N ILE A 312 4.03 -7.38 16.87
CA ILE A 312 4.08 -7.70 15.44
C ILE A 312 5.27 -7.00 14.76
N PRO A 313 5.72 -7.45 13.58
CA PRO A 313 6.72 -6.73 12.79
C PRO A 313 6.33 -5.28 12.51
N LYS A 314 7.29 -4.35 12.61
CA LYS A 314 7.07 -2.91 12.38
C LYS A 314 6.48 -2.60 11.00
N PRO A 315 6.95 -3.17 9.87
CA PRO A 315 6.31 -2.97 8.56
C PRO A 315 4.83 -3.35 8.56
N ARG A 316 4.49 -4.47 9.22
CA ARG A 316 3.10 -4.93 9.33
C ARG A 316 2.26 -3.97 10.16
N ALA A 317 2.81 -3.43 11.25
CA ALA A 317 2.09 -2.45 12.05
C ALA A 317 1.77 -1.18 11.27
N ILE A 318 2.76 -0.64 10.55
CA ILE A 318 2.61 0.56 9.70
C ILE A 318 1.56 0.30 8.62
N PHE A 319 1.62 -0.85 7.94
CA PHE A 319 0.62 -1.24 6.95
C PHE A 319 -0.80 -1.25 7.52
N LEU A 320 -1.01 -1.92 8.66
CA LEU A 320 -2.35 -2.01 9.28
C LEU A 320 -2.88 -0.65 9.72
N GLN A 321 -2.01 0.20 10.28
CA GLN A 321 -2.34 1.59 10.63
C GLN A 321 -2.73 2.39 9.39
N THR A 322 -1.97 2.24 8.31
CA THR A 322 -2.21 2.92 7.02
C THR A 322 -3.55 2.49 6.43
N VAL A 323 -3.83 1.19 6.36
CA VAL A 323 -5.10 0.66 5.84
C VAL A 323 -6.31 1.20 6.61
N VAL A 324 -6.21 1.33 7.95
CA VAL A 324 -7.28 1.94 8.77
C VAL A 324 -7.32 3.46 8.59
N GLY A 325 -6.17 4.12 8.47
CA GLY A 325 -6.05 5.56 8.23
C GLY A 325 -6.69 6.00 6.91
N LEU A 326 -6.61 5.14 5.88
CA LEU A 326 -7.26 5.32 4.58
C LEU A 326 -8.80 5.12 4.60
N GLY A 327 -9.38 4.77 5.75
CA GLY A 327 -10.82 4.67 5.96
C GLY A 327 -11.52 3.65 5.06
N VAL A 328 -12.63 4.06 4.44
CA VAL A 328 -13.43 3.23 3.52
C VAL A 328 -12.54 2.69 2.39
N ALA A 329 -11.70 3.53 1.78
CA ALA A 329 -10.89 3.14 0.63
C ALA A 329 -9.87 2.05 1.00
N GLY A 330 -9.21 2.19 2.16
CA GLY A 330 -8.23 1.22 2.64
C GLY A 330 -8.85 -0.13 2.99
N LEU A 331 -9.88 -0.13 3.84
CA LEU A 331 -10.52 -1.36 4.30
C LEU A 331 -11.28 -2.07 3.16
N ARG A 332 -11.96 -1.33 2.28
CA ARG A 332 -12.60 -1.91 1.09
C ARG A 332 -11.57 -2.60 0.21
N GLY A 333 -10.50 -1.89 -0.17
CA GLY A 333 -9.43 -2.44 -1.00
C GLY A 333 -8.81 -3.69 -0.38
N PHE A 334 -8.62 -3.71 0.95
CA PHE A 334 -8.16 -4.89 1.67
C PHE A 334 -9.10 -6.08 1.51
N PHE A 335 -10.39 -5.91 1.73
CA PHE A 335 -11.35 -7.02 1.66
C PHE A 335 -11.62 -7.49 0.22
N GLU A 336 -11.57 -6.60 -0.76
CA GLU A 336 -11.61 -6.95 -2.18
C GLU A 336 -10.37 -7.76 -2.59
N ALA A 337 -9.17 -7.33 -2.17
CA ALA A 337 -7.94 -8.07 -2.41
C ALA A 337 -7.94 -9.44 -1.71
N TYR A 338 -8.48 -9.52 -0.49
CA TYR A 338 -8.68 -10.79 0.21
C TYR A 338 -9.66 -11.71 -0.52
N ALA A 339 -10.73 -11.17 -1.11
CA ALA A 339 -11.69 -11.93 -1.89
C ALA A 339 -11.07 -12.53 -3.17
N ARG A 340 -10.12 -11.82 -3.77
CA ARG A 340 -9.35 -12.27 -4.93
C ARG A 340 -8.20 -13.23 -4.60
N ASP A 341 -8.03 -13.59 -3.31
CA ASP A 341 -6.90 -14.37 -2.79
C ASP A 341 -5.54 -13.80 -3.22
N GLU A 342 -5.42 -12.46 -3.19
CA GLU A 342 -4.16 -11.79 -3.52
C GLU A 342 -3.03 -12.21 -2.57
N GLU A 343 -1.85 -12.43 -3.15
CA GLU A 343 -0.69 -12.92 -2.43
C GLU A 343 -0.33 -12.01 -1.24
N GLY A 344 -0.13 -12.64 -0.09
CA GLY A 344 0.22 -11.98 1.18
C GLY A 344 -0.95 -11.37 1.96
N VAL A 345 -2.11 -11.12 1.33
CA VAL A 345 -3.26 -10.48 2.01
C VAL A 345 -3.89 -11.40 3.05
N ARG A 346 -3.94 -12.70 2.75
CA ARG A 346 -4.56 -13.71 3.63
C ARG A 346 -3.94 -13.77 5.02
N ASP A 347 -2.62 -13.62 5.10
CA ASP A 347 -1.87 -13.66 6.36
C ASP A 347 -2.05 -12.39 7.19
N LEU A 348 -2.58 -11.33 6.58
CA LEU A 348 -2.83 -10.03 7.21
C LEU A 348 -4.24 -9.89 7.80
N VAL A 349 -5.18 -10.77 7.42
CA VAL A 349 -6.58 -10.67 7.89
C VAL A 349 -6.71 -10.80 9.39
N HIS A 350 -6.04 -11.79 10.00
CA HIS A 350 -6.11 -11.98 11.44
C HIS A 350 -5.45 -10.81 12.20
N PRO A 351 -4.23 -10.36 11.83
CA PRO A 351 -3.65 -9.13 12.38
C PRO A 351 -4.53 -7.88 12.25
N LEU A 352 -5.11 -7.64 11.05
CA LEU A 352 -6.01 -6.50 10.84
C LEU A 352 -7.21 -6.58 11.77
N TRP A 353 -7.83 -7.75 11.88
CA TRP A 353 -8.97 -7.95 12.77
C TRP A 353 -8.62 -7.67 14.23
N MET A 354 -7.52 -8.23 14.72
CA MET A 354 -7.08 -7.98 16.09
C MET A 354 -6.81 -6.50 16.34
N TYR A 355 -6.28 -5.80 15.34
CA TYR A 355 -6.07 -4.36 15.41
C TYR A 355 -7.40 -3.58 15.44
N LEU A 356 -8.35 -3.86 14.54
CA LEU A 356 -9.68 -3.24 14.54
C LEU A 356 -10.41 -3.45 15.89
N CYS A 357 -10.32 -4.65 16.46
CA CYS A 357 -10.87 -4.94 17.79
C CYS A 357 -10.18 -4.14 18.91
N SER A 358 -8.90 -3.81 18.76
CA SER A 358 -8.18 -2.98 19.73
C SER A 358 -8.55 -1.50 19.65
N LEU A 359 -9.06 -1.06 18.50
CA LEU A 359 -9.57 0.29 18.25
C LEU A 359 -11.06 0.45 18.56
N SER A 360 -11.72 -0.59 19.07
CA SER A 360 -13.16 -0.59 19.30
C SER A 360 -13.52 -0.88 20.74
N SER A 361 -14.46 -0.12 21.27
CA SER A 361 -15.14 -0.43 22.50
C SER A 361 -16.24 -1.50 22.37
N ASP A 362 -16.63 -1.84 21.12
CA ASP A 362 -17.52 -2.95 20.78
C ASP A 362 -16.79 -4.02 19.95
N PRO A 363 -15.79 -4.72 20.52
CA PRO A 363 -15.04 -5.73 19.77
C PRO A 363 -15.95 -6.85 19.26
N ALA A 364 -17.00 -7.22 20.00
CA ALA A 364 -17.98 -8.23 19.55
C ALA A 364 -18.71 -7.80 18.26
N GLY A 365 -19.07 -6.52 18.14
CA GLY A 365 -19.60 -5.94 16.92
C GLY A 365 -18.61 -6.05 15.76
N ILE A 366 -17.34 -5.69 15.99
CA ILE A 366 -16.27 -5.87 15.00
C ILE A 366 -16.14 -7.34 14.58
N PHE A 367 -16.13 -8.29 15.54
CA PHE A 367 -16.05 -9.72 15.26
C PHE A 367 -17.15 -10.20 14.31
N SER A 368 -18.40 -9.78 14.57
CA SER A 368 -19.53 -10.17 13.74
C SER A 368 -19.40 -9.67 12.29
N ARG A 369 -18.98 -8.42 12.08
CA ARG A 369 -18.91 -7.81 10.73
C ARG A 369 -17.66 -8.22 9.97
N ALA A 370 -16.51 -8.30 10.63
CA ALA A 370 -15.28 -8.83 10.02
C ALA A 370 -15.46 -10.28 9.56
N GLY A 371 -16.20 -11.10 10.34
CA GLY A 371 -16.59 -12.45 9.93
C GLY A 371 -17.43 -12.45 8.64
N ARG A 372 -18.41 -11.54 8.52
CA ARG A 372 -19.23 -11.37 7.30
C ARG A 372 -18.42 -10.88 6.11
N LEU A 373 -17.54 -9.90 6.29
CA LEU A 373 -16.65 -9.40 5.23
C LEU A 373 -15.75 -10.50 4.66
N ARG A 374 -15.25 -11.39 5.52
CA ARG A 374 -14.49 -12.58 5.08
C ARG A 374 -15.36 -13.58 4.31
N ALA A 375 -16.63 -13.74 4.69
CA ALA A 375 -17.56 -14.64 4.03
C ALA A 375 -17.99 -14.09 2.67
N VAL A 376 -18.30 -12.79 2.56
CA VAL A 376 -18.64 -12.12 1.29
C VAL A 376 -17.53 -12.35 0.27
N GLY A 377 -16.26 -12.18 0.68
CA GLY A 377 -15.12 -12.39 -0.21
C GLY A 377 -14.88 -13.84 -0.65
N ARG A 378 -15.40 -14.84 0.07
CA ARG A 378 -15.17 -16.26 -0.26
C ARG A 378 -16.37 -16.96 -0.89
N GLU A 379 -17.57 -16.58 -0.48
CA GLU A 379 -18.81 -17.29 -0.79
C GLU A 379 -19.69 -16.50 -1.78
N ALA A 380 -19.21 -15.35 -2.28
CA ALA A 380 -19.93 -14.48 -3.22
C ALA A 380 -21.37 -14.19 -2.76
N LEU A 381 -21.52 -13.86 -1.48
CA LEU A 381 -22.82 -13.56 -0.87
C LEU A 381 -23.47 -12.36 -1.57
N GLU A 382 -24.80 -12.40 -1.74
CA GLU A 382 -25.58 -11.31 -2.35
C GLU A 382 -25.51 -9.98 -1.58
N GLU A 383 -25.05 -10.01 -0.31
CA GLU A 383 -24.87 -8.81 0.50
C GLU A 383 -23.59 -8.04 0.10
N GLY A 384 -23.75 -6.76 -0.26
CA GLY A 384 -22.62 -5.87 -0.55
C GLY A 384 -21.70 -5.65 0.66
N ILE A 385 -20.39 -5.53 0.39
CA ILE A 385 -19.33 -5.26 1.38
C ILE A 385 -19.63 -4.01 2.22
N ASP A 386 -20.24 -3.01 1.60
CA ASP A 386 -20.50 -1.66 2.12
C ASP A 386 -21.25 -1.67 3.46
N ARG A 387 -22.29 -2.48 3.60
CA ARG A 387 -23.08 -2.53 4.84
C ARG A 387 -22.22 -2.99 6.02
N HIS A 388 -21.47 -4.07 5.82
CA HIS A 388 -20.61 -4.63 6.87
C HIS A 388 -19.42 -3.71 7.15
N LEU A 389 -18.89 -3.06 6.12
CA LEU A 389 -17.82 -2.07 6.25
C LEU A 389 -18.28 -0.85 7.05
N ALA A 390 -19.46 -0.30 6.79
CA ALA A 390 -20.06 0.77 7.58
C ALA A 390 -20.18 0.37 9.06
N GLY A 391 -20.56 -0.89 9.30
CA GLY A 391 -20.66 -1.46 10.64
C GLY A 391 -19.33 -1.60 11.36
N VAL A 392 -18.23 -1.86 10.64
CA VAL A 392 -16.87 -1.82 11.20
C VAL A 392 -16.48 -0.39 11.53
N LEU A 393 -16.56 0.52 10.55
CA LEU A 393 -16.09 1.90 10.65
C LEU A 393 -16.76 2.68 11.79
N ILE A 394 -18.08 2.59 11.92
CA ILE A 394 -18.83 3.29 12.98
C ILE A 394 -18.41 2.84 14.39
N ARG A 395 -17.78 1.67 14.52
CA ARG A 395 -17.35 1.06 15.78
C ARG A 395 -15.87 1.30 16.11
N LEU A 396 -15.11 2.01 15.29
CA LEU A 396 -13.68 2.28 15.53
C LEU A 396 -13.45 3.53 16.39
N ASP A 397 -14.16 3.62 17.52
CA ASP A 397 -14.17 4.79 18.41
C ASP A 397 -12.83 5.11 19.09
N GLY A 398 -11.87 4.17 19.05
CA GLY A 398 -10.49 4.35 19.48
C GLY A 398 -9.49 4.72 18.36
N ALA A 399 -9.94 4.92 17.12
CA ALA A 399 -9.08 5.36 16.02
C ALA A 399 -8.83 6.88 16.07
N ASP A 400 -7.61 7.32 15.80
CA ASP A 400 -7.24 8.75 15.83
C ASP A 400 -8.04 9.59 14.82
N ASN A 401 -8.45 8.99 13.70
CA ASN A 401 -9.25 9.59 12.65
C ASN A 401 -10.76 9.27 12.76
N TYR A 402 -11.27 8.84 13.92
CA TYR A 402 -12.64 8.32 14.05
C TYR A 402 -13.74 9.26 13.51
N LEU A 403 -13.64 10.57 13.72
CA LEU A 403 -14.65 11.52 13.21
C LEU A 403 -14.69 11.55 11.68
N GLN A 404 -13.54 11.43 11.02
CA GLN A 404 -13.47 11.29 9.56
C GLN A 404 -14.18 10.01 9.12
N LEU A 405 -13.92 8.88 9.81
CA LEU A 405 -14.55 7.59 9.50
C LEU A 405 -16.07 7.64 9.64
N VAL A 406 -16.60 8.33 10.65
CA VAL A 406 -18.06 8.54 10.82
C VAL A 406 -18.63 9.34 9.64
N GLY A 407 -17.95 10.40 9.19
CA GLY A 407 -18.35 11.17 8.01
C GLY A 407 -18.34 10.34 6.73
N GLU A 408 -17.35 9.47 6.56
CA GLU A 408 -17.30 8.53 5.43
C GLU A 408 -18.46 7.53 5.45
N VAL A 409 -18.85 7.04 6.64
CA VAL A 409 -20.03 6.17 6.80
C VAL A 409 -21.31 6.88 6.36
N ALA A 410 -21.49 8.15 6.70
CA ALA A 410 -22.63 8.95 6.21
C ALA A 410 -22.60 9.10 4.68
N ALA A 411 -21.42 9.25 4.07
CA ALA A 411 -21.27 9.33 2.62
C ALA A 411 -21.58 8.01 1.87
N MET A 412 -21.63 6.87 2.56
CA MET A 412 -21.94 5.55 1.96
C MET A 412 -23.43 5.36 1.63
N GLY A 413 -24.31 6.29 2.01
CA GLY A 413 -25.71 6.28 1.59
C GLY A 413 -26.54 5.13 2.18
N GLU A 414 -27.47 4.60 1.38
CA GLU A 414 -28.41 3.53 1.78
C GLU A 414 -27.71 2.25 2.24
N ALA A 415 -26.50 1.97 1.74
CA ALA A 415 -25.73 0.80 2.16
C ALA A 415 -25.35 0.86 3.66
N ALA A 416 -25.05 2.07 4.17
CA ALA A 416 -24.80 2.28 5.59
C ALA A 416 -26.08 2.38 6.41
N ARG A 417 -27.16 2.97 5.86
CA ARG A 417 -28.43 3.21 6.58
C ARG A 417 -28.92 1.96 7.31
N GLY A 418 -29.03 0.83 6.60
CA GLY A 418 -29.55 -0.41 7.18
C GLY A 418 -28.73 -0.93 8.37
N GLU A 419 -27.40 -0.80 8.32
CA GLU A 419 -26.52 -1.19 9.44
C GLU A 419 -26.61 -0.23 10.62
N LEU A 420 -26.74 1.08 10.36
CA LEU A 420 -26.91 2.09 11.41
C LEU A 420 -28.24 1.91 12.14
N GLU A 421 -29.33 1.66 11.39
CA GLU A 421 -30.64 1.37 11.98
C GLU A 421 -30.62 0.12 12.84
N ASP A 422 -30.00 -0.96 12.36
CA ASP A 422 -29.87 -2.20 13.13
C ASP A 422 -29.03 -2.00 14.40
N LEU A 423 -27.93 -1.25 14.31
CA LEU A 423 -27.09 -0.91 15.45
C LEU A 423 -27.89 -0.16 16.54
N ILE A 424 -28.77 0.78 16.14
CA ILE A 424 -29.62 1.55 17.05
C ILE A 424 -30.78 0.70 17.59
N ALA A 425 -31.40 -0.13 16.75
CA ALA A 425 -32.55 -0.95 17.10
C ALA A 425 -32.22 -2.07 18.11
N VAL A 426 -30.98 -2.58 18.07
CA VAL A 426 -30.49 -3.61 19.00
C VAL A 426 -30.21 -3.04 20.39
N GLN A 427 -29.96 -1.74 20.51
CA GLN A 427 -29.91 -1.11 21.83
C GLN A 427 -31.29 -1.28 22.48
N ARG A 428 -31.35 -1.80 23.70
CA ARG A 428 -32.56 -1.81 24.54
C ARG A 428 -32.19 -1.03 25.79
N LEU A 429 -32.86 0.11 25.95
CA LEU A 429 -32.81 0.92 27.16
C LEU A 429 -34.27 1.20 27.48
N VAL A 430 -34.77 0.59 28.55
CA VAL A 430 -36.01 0.90 29.26
C VAL A 430 -35.65 1.90 30.38
N GLU A 431 -36.59 2.73 30.81
CA GLU A 431 -36.37 3.73 31.88
C GLU A 431 -35.78 3.14 33.18
N ASP A 432 -36.02 1.85 33.43
CA ASP A 432 -35.55 1.09 34.60
C ASP A 432 -34.35 0.15 34.33
N ASP A 433 -33.77 0.14 33.12
CA ASP A 433 -32.64 -0.75 32.82
C ASP A 433 -31.41 -0.39 33.67
N GLU A 434 -30.73 -1.40 34.23
CA GLU A 434 -29.49 -1.21 34.98
C GLU A 434 -28.44 -0.55 34.08
N TRP A 435 -28.20 0.75 34.30
CA TRP A 435 -27.27 1.58 33.53
C TRP A 435 -25.87 0.97 33.41
N GLU A 436 -25.45 0.13 34.36
CA GLU A 436 -24.20 -0.64 34.31
C GLU A 436 -24.10 -1.56 33.07
N ALA A 437 -25.23 -2.07 32.55
CA ALA A 437 -25.26 -2.86 31.31
C ALA A 437 -25.05 -2.01 30.05
N PHE A 438 -25.44 -0.72 30.07
CA PHE A 438 -25.29 0.24 28.97
C PHE A 438 -23.98 1.04 29.03
N LYS A 439 -23.39 1.18 30.23
CA LYS A 439 -22.15 1.90 30.53
C LYS A 439 -20.90 1.31 29.87
N GLY A 440 -21.00 0.11 29.29
CA GLY A 440 -19.88 -0.48 28.58
C GLY A 440 -19.57 0.24 27.27
N ARG A 441 -18.95 1.42 27.31
CA ARG A 441 -18.18 2.14 26.26
C ARG A 441 -18.81 2.32 24.86
N LYS A 442 -20.00 1.76 24.60
CA LYS A 442 -20.72 1.77 23.31
C LYS A 442 -21.50 3.05 23.04
N GLN A 443 -21.52 3.96 24.00
CA GLN A 443 -22.34 5.19 23.96
C GLN A 443 -21.88 6.13 22.85
N THR A 444 -20.55 6.27 22.68
CA THR A 444 -19.96 7.05 21.59
C THR A 444 -20.38 6.50 20.23
N ILE A 445 -20.28 5.18 20.05
CA ILE A 445 -20.66 4.48 18.81
C ILE A 445 -22.13 4.74 18.47
N VAL A 446 -23.04 4.61 19.45
CA VAL A 446 -24.48 4.82 19.23
C VAL A 446 -24.80 6.29 18.93
N ALA A 447 -24.21 7.24 19.64
CA ALA A 447 -24.38 8.67 19.37
C ALA A 447 -23.94 9.03 17.94
N ARG A 448 -22.76 8.55 17.53
CA ARG A 448 -22.24 8.79 16.18
C ARG A 448 -23.06 8.08 15.11
N ALA A 449 -23.62 6.91 15.41
CA ALA A 449 -24.54 6.23 14.50
C ALA A 449 -25.84 7.03 14.27
N CYS A 450 -26.42 7.61 15.33
CA CYS A 450 -27.57 8.51 15.20
C CYS A 450 -27.23 9.73 14.34
N GLN A 451 -26.07 10.34 14.57
CA GLN A 451 -25.58 11.48 13.78
C GLN A 451 -25.42 11.14 12.30
N ALA A 452 -24.72 10.06 11.98
CA ALA A 452 -24.55 9.63 10.59
C ALA A 452 -25.90 9.34 9.89
N LEU A 453 -26.89 8.83 10.61
CA LEU A 453 -28.25 8.58 10.10
C LEU A 453 -29.03 9.86 9.79
N GLU A 454 -28.81 10.92 10.55
CA GLU A 454 -29.38 12.25 10.28
C GLU A 454 -28.70 12.91 9.09
N ASP A 455 -27.37 12.86 9.02
CA ASP A 455 -26.60 13.38 7.88
C ASP A 455 -27.02 12.68 6.55
N LEU A 456 -27.38 11.40 6.61
CA LEU A 456 -27.97 10.64 5.51
C LEU A 456 -29.40 11.08 5.13
N SER A 457 -30.12 11.74 6.04
CA SER A 457 -31.52 12.12 5.89
C SER A 457 -31.70 13.56 5.36
N ASP A 458 -30.68 14.41 5.44
CA ASP A 458 -30.73 15.81 4.99
C ASP A 458 -30.85 15.99 3.45
N GLY A 459 -30.90 14.88 2.70
CA GLY A 459 -31.38 14.86 1.32
C GLY A 459 -32.91 15.00 1.15
N GLY A 460 -33.70 15.00 2.23
CA GLY A 460 -35.16 15.10 2.15
C GLY A 460 -35.85 15.54 3.45
N GLN A 461 -36.37 16.77 3.43
CA GLN A 461 -37.15 17.45 4.47
C GLN A 461 -36.37 17.89 5.72
N ALA A 462 -35.87 19.13 5.67
CA ALA A 462 -35.50 19.89 6.86
C ALA A 462 -36.69 19.94 7.83
N ILE A 463 -36.60 19.18 8.92
CA ILE A 463 -37.48 19.37 10.07
C ILE A 463 -37.23 20.81 10.54
N ALA A 464 -38.29 21.61 10.68
CA ALA A 464 -38.17 22.97 11.18
C ALA A 464 -37.49 22.96 12.55
N ARG A 465 -36.19 23.26 12.60
CA ARG A 465 -35.40 23.36 13.83
C ARG A 465 -35.89 24.58 14.59
N ILE A 466 -36.26 24.38 15.86
CA ILE A 466 -36.56 25.47 16.78
C ILE A 466 -35.22 26.14 17.10
N ASN A 467 -35.10 27.43 16.81
CA ASN A 467 -33.89 28.18 17.13
C ASN A 467 -33.86 28.52 18.63
N LEU A 468 -33.31 27.61 19.43
CA LEU A 468 -33.20 27.77 20.88
C LEU A 468 -32.15 28.82 21.28
N HIS A 469 -31.30 29.25 20.35
CA HIS A 469 -30.31 30.29 20.61
C HIS A 469 -30.93 31.69 20.73
N GLU A 470 -32.14 31.89 20.19
CA GLU A 470 -32.91 33.15 20.24
C GLU A 470 -33.94 33.17 21.37
N ASP A 471 -34.05 32.09 22.16
CA ASP A 471 -34.97 32.04 23.29
C ASP A 471 -34.50 33.02 24.40
N GLU A 472 -35.31 34.04 24.66
CA GLU A 472 -35.01 35.12 25.61
C GLU A 472 -34.74 34.59 27.03
N LYS A 473 -35.42 33.50 27.43
CA LYS A 473 -35.25 32.88 28.76
C LYS A 473 -33.91 32.16 28.84
N ILE A 474 -33.55 31.41 27.81
CA ILE A 474 -32.24 30.73 27.72
C ILE A 474 -31.10 31.76 27.69
N GLN A 475 -31.23 32.82 26.89
CA GLN A 475 -30.22 33.88 26.82
C GLN A 475 -30.02 34.57 28.18
N ALA A 476 -31.10 34.89 28.89
CA ALA A 476 -31.04 35.48 30.22
C ALA A 476 -30.32 34.56 31.23
N LEU A 477 -30.63 33.25 31.21
CA LEU A 477 -30.00 32.25 32.09
C LEU A 477 -28.50 32.09 31.83
N ILE A 478 -28.08 32.13 30.57
CA ILE A 478 -26.67 32.00 30.18
C ILE A 478 -25.89 33.30 30.47
N ALA A 479 -26.52 34.46 30.31
CA ALA A 479 -25.89 35.75 30.54
C ALA A 479 -25.74 36.11 32.03
N ASP A 480 -26.72 35.76 32.87
CA ASP A 480 -26.72 36.13 34.30
C ASP A 480 -26.22 35.00 35.21
N ARG A 481 -24.89 34.93 35.35
CA ARG A 481 -24.19 34.09 36.37
C ARG A 481 -24.66 32.61 36.39
N PRO A 482 -24.58 31.89 35.26
CA PRO A 482 -25.07 30.51 35.14
C PRO A 482 -24.39 29.52 36.12
N HIS A 483 -23.16 29.83 36.57
CA HIS A 483 -22.45 29.07 37.60
C HIS A 483 -23.16 28.97 38.96
N ARG A 484 -24.18 29.79 39.21
CA ARG A 484 -25.00 29.74 40.44
C ARG A 484 -26.18 28.79 40.34
N LEU A 485 -26.55 28.41 39.12
CA LEU A 485 -27.72 27.59 38.81
C LEU A 485 -27.34 26.12 38.58
N THR A 486 -26.17 25.70 39.05
CA THR A 486 -25.60 24.38 38.76
C THR A 486 -24.78 23.83 39.94
N SER A 487 -24.83 22.51 40.13
CA SER A 487 -23.91 21.74 40.97
C SER A 487 -22.56 21.46 40.29
N ASP A 488 -22.40 21.80 39.00
CA ASP A 488 -21.14 21.81 38.24
C ASP A 488 -20.76 23.20 37.66
N PRO A 489 -20.39 24.17 38.52
CA PRO A 489 -20.00 25.52 38.09
C PRO A 489 -18.85 25.55 37.07
N SER A 490 -17.89 24.63 37.18
CA SER A 490 -16.71 24.60 36.31
C SER A 490 -17.05 24.07 34.92
N GLY A 491 -17.85 23.00 34.83
CA GLY A 491 -18.30 22.45 33.55
C GLY A 491 -19.16 23.45 32.79
N VAL A 492 -20.15 24.08 33.44
CA VAL A 492 -20.99 25.12 32.82
C VAL A 492 -20.15 26.29 32.30
N MET A 493 -19.25 26.83 33.11
CA MET A 493 -18.42 27.98 32.70
C MET A 493 -17.46 27.65 31.55
N MET A 494 -17.00 26.40 31.44
CA MET A 494 -16.19 25.94 30.32
C MET A 494 -16.97 26.05 29.01
N TYR A 495 -18.20 25.52 28.96
CA TYR A 495 -19.02 25.54 27.75
C TYR A 495 -19.55 26.94 27.42
N VAL A 496 -19.96 27.74 28.41
CA VAL A 496 -20.44 29.12 28.20
C VAL A 496 -19.39 30.01 27.50
N ARG A 497 -18.11 29.87 27.88
CA ARG A 497 -17.02 30.63 27.24
C ARG A 497 -16.87 30.31 25.75
N THR A 498 -17.05 29.04 25.39
CA THR A 498 -16.90 28.57 24.00
C THR A 498 -18.16 28.82 23.19
N TYR A 499 -19.34 28.73 23.82
CA TYR A 499 -20.65 28.89 23.20
C TYR A 499 -20.83 30.25 22.51
N ALA A 500 -20.54 31.35 23.21
CA ALA A 500 -20.70 32.69 22.63
C ALA A 500 -19.82 32.90 21.38
N ASN A 501 -18.61 32.33 21.40
CA ASN A 501 -17.69 32.41 20.26
C ASN A 501 -18.14 31.54 19.09
N ALA A 502 -18.63 30.32 19.36
CA ALA A 502 -19.14 29.41 18.33
C ALA A 502 -20.39 30.01 17.67
N LEU A 503 -21.36 30.48 18.47
CA LEU A 503 -22.59 31.07 17.96
C LEU A 503 -22.33 32.32 17.10
N ALA A 504 -21.40 33.19 17.51
CA ALA A 504 -21.04 34.38 16.73
C ALA A 504 -20.30 34.05 15.42
N ARG A 505 -19.57 32.94 15.39
CA ARG A 505 -18.73 32.55 14.25
C ARG A 505 -19.45 31.67 13.23
N PHE A 506 -20.29 30.75 13.70
CA PHE A 506 -20.91 29.71 12.88
C PHE A 506 -22.44 29.85 12.79
N GLY A 507 -23.05 30.62 13.70
CA GLY A 507 -24.48 30.93 13.69
C GLY A 507 -25.36 29.87 14.38
N PRO A 508 -26.67 30.16 14.53
CA PRO A 508 -27.61 29.31 15.29
C PRO A 508 -28.03 28.01 14.58
N GLY A 509 -27.61 27.80 13.33
CA GLY A 509 -27.88 26.56 12.60
C GLY A 509 -26.75 25.53 12.70
N ASP A 510 -25.66 25.89 13.38
CA ASP A 510 -24.44 25.11 13.45
C ASP A 510 -24.52 24.01 14.55
N PRO A 511 -24.24 22.74 14.23
CA PRO A 511 -24.33 21.63 15.20
C PRO A 511 -23.41 21.78 16.41
N ASP A 512 -22.26 22.45 16.27
CA ASP A 512 -21.36 22.68 17.41
C ASP A 512 -21.96 23.72 18.37
N SER A 513 -22.66 24.73 17.84
CA SER A 513 -23.40 25.70 18.64
C SER A 513 -24.55 25.03 19.42
N ASP A 514 -25.29 24.12 18.79
CA ASP A 514 -26.33 23.29 19.43
C ASP A 514 -25.75 22.36 20.50
N PHE A 515 -24.63 21.69 20.22
CA PHE A 515 -23.92 20.83 21.18
C PHE A 515 -23.47 21.61 22.42
N LEU A 516 -22.92 22.81 22.22
CA LEU A 516 -22.47 23.68 23.32
C LEU A 516 -23.66 24.15 24.16
N LEU A 517 -24.78 24.52 23.52
CA LEU A 517 -26.00 24.90 24.22
C LEU A 517 -26.56 23.72 25.04
N ALA A 518 -26.71 22.55 24.44
CA ALA A 518 -27.16 21.33 25.14
C ALA A 518 -26.25 20.99 26.34
N SER A 519 -24.94 21.15 26.18
CA SER A 519 -23.94 20.91 27.23
C SER A 519 -24.09 21.87 28.42
N ILE A 520 -24.56 23.10 28.18
CA ILE A 520 -24.87 24.07 29.23
C ILE A 520 -26.18 23.70 29.91
N LEU A 521 -27.26 23.55 29.14
CA LEU A 521 -28.62 23.39 29.66
C LEU A 521 -28.78 22.14 30.55
N VAL A 522 -28.21 21.00 30.15
CA VAL A 522 -28.29 19.76 30.94
C VAL A 522 -27.59 19.88 32.30
N ARG A 523 -26.69 20.85 32.47
CA ARG A 523 -25.93 21.04 33.72
C ARG A 523 -26.58 22.05 34.68
N LEU A 524 -27.66 22.74 34.30
CA LEU A 524 -28.32 23.77 35.14
C LEU A 524 -29.31 23.19 36.16
N ASP A 525 -28.89 22.17 36.93
CA ASP A 525 -29.74 21.39 37.84
C ASP A 525 -30.29 22.13 39.06
N LEU A 526 -29.78 23.34 39.36
CA LEU A 526 -30.29 24.20 40.43
C LEU A 526 -31.19 25.33 39.91
N CYS A 527 -31.56 25.29 38.62
CA CYS A 527 -32.53 26.23 38.05
C CYS A 527 -33.95 25.82 38.44
N ASP A 528 -34.80 26.79 38.80
CA ASP A 528 -36.20 26.54 39.18
C ASP A 528 -36.99 25.89 38.03
N ASP A 529 -36.62 26.20 36.77
CA ASP A 529 -37.25 25.69 35.55
C ASP A 529 -36.45 24.54 34.90
N TYR A 530 -35.67 23.79 35.68
CA TYR A 530 -34.75 22.78 35.14
C TYR A 530 -35.45 21.72 34.27
N GLU A 531 -36.65 21.26 34.64
CA GLU A 531 -37.41 20.30 33.82
C GLU A 531 -37.74 20.87 32.42
N GLU A 532 -38.08 22.16 32.34
CA GLU A 532 -38.34 22.83 31.05
C GLU A 532 -37.06 22.91 30.21
N LEU A 533 -35.91 23.19 30.84
CA LEU A 533 -34.62 23.22 30.15
C LEU A 533 -34.24 21.85 29.59
N LEU A 534 -34.56 20.76 30.30
CA LEU A 534 -34.33 19.40 29.81
C LEU A 534 -35.20 19.08 28.59
N GLU A 535 -36.45 19.58 28.53
CA GLU A 535 -37.26 19.49 27.31
C GLU A 535 -36.61 20.23 26.14
N ARG A 536 -35.99 21.40 26.38
CA ARG A 536 -35.22 22.09 25.32
C ARG A 536 -34.02 21.28 24.85
N VAL A 537 -33.31 20.62 25.75
CA VAL A 537 -32.23 19.68 25.37
C VAL A 537 -32.77 18.53 24.51
N PHE A 538 -33.97 18.02 24.80
CA PHE A 538 -34.61 17.01 23.98
C PHE A 538 -35.02 17.53 22.59
N GLU A 539 -35.42 18.80 22.49
CA GLU A 539 -35.76 19.48 21.23
C GLU A 539 -34.55 19.69 20.31
N ILE A 540 -33.36 19.92 20.87
CA ILE A 540 -32.08 20.06 20.11
C ILE A 540 -31.81 18.83 19.24
N GLY A 541 -32.23 17.63 19.67
CA GLY A 541 -32.06 16.41 18.89
C GLY A 541 -30.63 15.87 18.96
N THR A 542 -30.03 15.49 17.84
CA THR A 542 -28.78 14.71 17.86
C THR A 542 -27.53 15.39 18.42
N PRO A 543 -27.31 16.71 18.27
CA PRO A 543 -26.23 17.39 19.00
C PRO A 543 -26.31 17.18 20.52
N ALA A 544 -27.51 16.95 21.07
CA ALA A 544 -27.69 16.62 22.48
C ALA A 544 -27.11 15.25 22.85
N PHE A 545 -27.07 14.25 21.96
CA PHE A 545 -26.38 12.98 22.27
C PHE A 545 -24.91 13.22 22.62
N THR A 546 -24.19 14.03 21.84
CA THR A 546 -22.78 14.36 22.12
C THR A 546 -22.64 15.13 23.43
N ALA A 547 -23.55 16.05 23.73
CA ALA A 547 -23.56 16.80 24.98
C ALA A 547 -23.79 15.91 26.21
N LEU A 548 -24.75 14.99 26.13
CA LEU A 548 -25.07 14.01 27.15
C LEU A 548 -23.93 13.01 27.36
N HIS A 549 -23.29 12.57 26.27
CA HIS A 549 -22.09 11.73 26.35
C HIS A 549 -20.97 12.41 27.15
N ASN A 550 -20.73 13.69 26.91
CA ASN A 550 -19.73 14.43 27.67
C ASN A 550 -20.07 14.56 29.16
N VAL A 551 -21.35 14.56 29.54
CA VAL A 551 -21.75 14.47 30.96
C VAL A 551 -21.28 13.15 31.57
N PHE A 552 -21.46 12.03 30.84
CA PHE A 552 -21.09 10.70 31.33
C PHE A 552 -19.58 10.53 31.51
N GLU A 553 -18.78 11.11 30.62
CA GLU A 553 -17.31 11.10 30.71
C GLU A 553 -16.78 12.03 31.81
N GLN A 554 -17.39 13.21 32.00
CA GLN A 554 -16.86 14.25 32.90
C GLN A 554 -17.34 14.14 34.34
N ILE A 555 -18.48 13.51 34.60
CA ILE A 555 -19.08 13.41 35.94
C ILE A 555 -19.02 11.96 36.44
N PRO A 556 -18.12 11.64 37.40
CA PRO A 556 -18.05 10.31 37.97
C PRO A 556 -19.34 9.93 38.71
N GLU A 557 -19.78 8.67 38.62
CA GLU A 557 -21.03 8.22 39.25
C GLU A 557 -21.07 8.34 40.78
N ARG A 558 -19.89 8.35 41.41
CA ARG A 558 -19.74 8.51 42.87
C ARG A 558 -19.86 9.97 43.31
N ASP A 559 -19.95 10.91 42.37
CA ASP A 559 -20.12 12.33 42.68
C ASP A 559 -21.56 12.61 43.14
N ILE A 560 -21.74 12.61 44.46
CA ILE A 560 -23.02 12.86 45.12
C ILE A 560 -23.57 14.24 44.75
N LYS A 561 -22.70 15.24 44.54
CA LYS A 561 -23.13 16.63 44.30
C LYS A 561 -23.79 16.81 42.94
N ARG A 562 -23.32 16.09 41.92
CA ARG A 562 -23.77 16.20 40.52
C ARG A 562 -24.67 15.05 40.08
N ARG A 563 -25.21 14.31 41.06
CA ARG A 563 -26.01 13.11 40.80
C ARG A 563 -27.27 13.42 40.00
N GLU A 564 -27.89 14.58 40.21
CA GLU A 564 -29.11 14.95 39.49
C GLU A 564 -28.84 15.25 38.02
N ILE A 565 -27.76 15.98 37.69
CA ILE A 565 -27.29 16.17 36.30
C ILE A 565 -27.11 14.80 35.61
N LEU A 566 -26.42 13.88 36.28
CA LEU A 566 -26.14 12.56 35.72
C LEU A 566 -27.43 11.74 35.52
N LYS A 567 -28.36 11.79 36.48
CA LYS A 567 -29.66 11.11 36.40
C LYS A 567 -30.50 11.64 35.23
N GLN A 568 -30.63 12.96 35.12
CA GLN A 568 -31.44 13.58 34.05
C GLN A 568 -30.82 13.38 32.67
N ALA A 569 -29.48 13.43 32.58
CA ALA A 569 -28.78 13.12 31.34
C ALA A 569 -29.08 11.68 30.84
N ARG A 570 -29.22 10.71 31.75
CA ARG A 570 -29.61 9.33 31.41
C ARG A 570 -31.05 9.23 30.90
N ILE A 571 -31.98 9.92 31.56
CA ILE A 571 -33.40 9.96 31.16
C ILE A 571 -33.52 10.57 29.76
N LEU A 572 -32.89 11.73 29.53
CA LEU A 572 -32.88 12.40 28.24
C LEU A 572 -32.27 11.52 27.14
N TRP A 573 -31.15 10.84 27.44
CA TRP A 573 -30.54 9.92 26.50
C TRP A 573 -31.49 8.79 26.08
N SER A 574 -32.16 8.14 27.05
CA SER A 574 -33.12 7.08 26.80
C SER A 574 -34.30 7.58 25.95
N ARG A 575 -34.81 8.78 26.23
CA ARG A 575 -35.88 9.42 25.45
C ARG A 575 -35.45 9.71 24.02
N LEU A 576 -34.27 10.31 23.82
CA LEU A 576 -33.72 10.59 22.48
C LEU A 576 -33.51 9.30 21.68
N LEU A 577 -33.00 8.26 22.33
CA LEU A 577 -32.79 6.97 21.68
C LEU A 577 -34.13 6.30 21.30
N ALA A 578 -35.16 6.42 22.16
CA ALA A 578 -36.51 5.96 21.83
C ALA A 578 -37.09 6.70 20.61
N ARG A 579 -36.88 8.02 20.53
CA ARG A 579 -37.25 8.84 19.36
C ARG A 579 -36.52 8.38 18.09
N ALA A 580 -35.20 8.21 18.15
CA ALA A 580 -34.39 7.75 17.02
C ALA A 580 -34.83 6.35 16.53
N ARG A 581 -35.13 5.42 17.46
CA ARG A 581 -35.68 4.09 17.12
C ARG A 581 -37.06 4.18 16.47
N ALA A 582 -37.94 5.04 16.97
CA ALA A 582 -39.26 5.24 16.40
C ALA A 582 -39.18 5.79 14.96
N GLN A 583 -38.27 6.74 14.73
CA GLN A 583 -37.99 7.28 13.40
C GLN A 583 -37.41 6.22 12.45
N ALA A 584 -36.46 5.41 12.91
CA ALA A 584 -35.91 4.29 12.14
C ALA A 584 -37.00 3.26 11.78
N ARG A 585 -37.89 2.92 12.72
CA ARG A 585 -39.01 1.99 12.48
C ARG A 585 -40.05 2.54 11.52
N ALA A 586 -40.32 3.84 11.54
CA ALA A 586 -41.33 4.48 10.69
C ALA A 586 -40.91 4.58 9.21
N ARG A 587 -39.61 4.38 8.91
CA ARG A 587 -39.02 4.49 7.57
C ARG A 587 -38.71 3.13 6.92
N ARG A 588 -38.88 2.02 7.66
CA ARG A 588 -38.94 0.65 7.13
C ARG A 588 -40.36 0.33 6.66
#